data_AF-A0A924Q9H6-F1
#
_entry.id   AF-A0A924Q9H6-F1
#
_cell.length_a   1.000
_cell.length_b   1.000
_cell.length_c   1.000
_cell.angle_alpha   90.00
_cell.angle_beta   90.00
_cell.angle_gamma   90.00
#
_symmetry.space_group_name_H-M   'P 1'
#
loop_
_entity.id
_entity.type
_entity.pdbx_description
1 polymer ?
#
loop_
_entity_poly.entity_id
_entity_poly.type
_entity_poly.pdbx_seq_one_letter_code
_entity_poly.pdbx_strand_id
1 'polypeptide(L)'
;MKISQFMKQSKRYVAALLLVTFTSASLAQQATIRVTRKATDQYAVSKSEVVITTKYCHEYSRDEEAILTTREEGAENALLFASGAQCEVIAATKQDDSKFDLLDFLIQLGLMVLTKGATGLPKPMMKRN
;
A
#
# COMPACT_ATOMS: atom_id res chain seq x y z
N MET A 1 53.89 16.81 -4.31
CA MET A 1 52.68 17.39 -4.97
C MET A 1 51.70 16.30 -5.47
N LYS A 2 51.47 15.21 -4.70
CA LYS A 2 50.60 14.07 -5.10
C LYS A 2 49.42 13.79 -4.15
N ILE A 3 49.44 14.35 -2.94
CA ILE A 3 48.46 14.06 -1.88
C ILE A 3 47.16 14.87 -2.07
N SER A 4 47.23 16.10 -2.59
CA SER A 4 46.03 16.94 -2.79
C SER A 4 45.14 16.49 -3.95
N GLN A 5 45.67 15.72 -4.91
CA GLN A 5 44.89 15.16 -6.01
C GLN A 5 44.05 13.95 -5.56
N PHE A 6 44.56 13.15 -4.61
CA PHE A 6 43.87 11.98 -4.06
C PHE A 6 42.61 12.37 -3.26
N MET A 7 42.68 13.44 -2.45
CA MET A 7 41.54 13.95 -1.68
C MET A 7 40.45 14.62 -2.56
N LYS A 8 40.80 15.12 -3.74
CA LYS A 8 39.84 15.67 -4.71
C LYS A 8 39.07 14.56 -5.44
N GLN A 9 39.73 13.43 -5.71
CA GLN A 9 39.08 12.25 -6.29
C GLN A 9 38.12 11.60 -5.29
N SER A 10 38.51 11.42 -4.02
CA SER A 10 37.63 10.78 -3.03
C SER A 10 36.33 11.54 -2.77
N LYS A 11 36.36 12.88 -2.73
CA LYS A 11 35.14 13.72 -2.60
C LYS A 11 34.18 13.57 -3.77
N ARG A 12 34.69 13.37 -5.00
CA ARG A 12 33.86 13.14 -6.20
C ARG A 12 33.21 11.76 -6.18
N TYR A 13 33.93 10.74 -5.69
CA TYR A 13 33.38 9.40 -5.52
C TYR A 13 32.33 9.34 -4.40
N VAL A 14 32.53 10.03 -3.29
CA VAL A 14 31.51 10.12 -2.21
C VAL A 14 30.24 10.82 -2.71
N ALA A 15 30.37 11.90 -3.48
CA ALA A 15 29.21 12.58 -4.07
C ALA A 15 28.47 11.71 -5.11
N ALA A 16 29.21 10.94 -5.92
CA ALA A 16 28.64 10.02 -6.89
C ALA A 16 27.95 8.81 -6.23
N LEU A 17 28.50 8.29 -5.12
CA LEU A 17 27.91 7.17 -4.39
C LEU A 17 26.59 7.55 -3.69
N LEU A 18 26.46 8.80 -3.25
CA LEU A 18 25.25 9.32 -2.59
C LEU A 18 24.07 9.49 -3.58
N LEU A 19 24.36 9.83 -4.84
CA LEU A 19 23.36 9.99 -5.90
C LEU A 19 22.76 8.64 -6.39
N VAL A 20 23.52 7.54 -6.29
CA VAL A 20 23.04 6.20 -6.73
C VAL A 20 22.02 5.60 -5.74
N THR A 21 21.97 6.06 -4.49
CA THR A 21 21.02 5.53 -3.49
C THR A 21 19.59 6.10 -3.60
N PHE A 22 19.35 7.11 -4.45
CA PHE A 22 18.05 7.76 -4.60
C PHE A 22 17.20 7.26 -5.77
N THR A 23 17.60 6.18 -6.46
CA THR A 23 16.68 5.48 -7.37
C THR A 23 15.70 4.65 -6.55
N SER A 24 14.73 5.32 -5.90
CA SER A 24 13.57 4.66 -5.34
C SER A 24 12.85 3.96 -6.49
N ALA A 25 12.94 2.63 -6.53
CA ALA A 25 12.05 1.83 -7.33
C ALA A 25 10.63 2.19 -6.88
N SER A 26 9.88 2.83 -7.76
CA SER A 26 8.45 3.02 -7.61
C SER A 26 7.81 1.64 -7.74
N LEU A 27 7.80 0.90 -6.64
CA LEU A 27 6.97 -0.29 -6.56
C LEU A 27 5.53 0.23 -6.47
N ALA A 28 4.75 -0.03 -7.52
CA ALA A 28 3.31 -0.08 -7.37
C ALA A 28 3.01 -1.08 -6.24
N GLN A 29 2.76 -0.58 -5.04
CA GLN A 29 2.58 -1.40 -3.86
C GLN A 29 1.22 -2.10 -3.98
N GLN A 30 1.26 -3.43 -4.06
CA GLN A 30 0.08 -4.28 -3.96
C GLN A 30 0.13 -4.99 -2.61
N ALA A 31 -0.95 -4.89 -1.84
CA ALA A 31 -1.08 -5.58 -0.57
C ALA A 31 -2.38 -6.36 -0.54
N THR A 32 -2.28 -7.67 -0.31
CA THR A 32 -3.46 -8.52 -0.08
C THR A 32 -3.93 -8.32 1.36
N ILE A 33 -5.14 -7.79 1.51
CA ILE A 33 -5.79 -7.58 2.80
C ILE A 33 -7.10 -8.34 2.85
N ARG A 34 -7.59 -8.66 4.04
CA ARG A 34 -8.93 -9.25 4.22
C ARG A 34 -9.88 -8.19 4.73
N VAL A 35 -11.03 -8.03 4.09
CA VAL A 35 -11.98 -6.97 4.42
C VAL A 35 -13.38 -7.50 4.65
N THR A 36 -14.16 -6.78 5.47
CA THR A 36 -15.58 -7.03 5.68
C THR A 36 -16.34 -5.72 5.51
N ARG A 37 -17.39 -5.71 4.68
CA ARG A 37 -18.26 -4.54 4.52
C ARG A 37 -19.00 -4.25 5.84
N LYS A 38 -18.89 -3.02 6.32
CA LYS A 38 -19.54 -2.52 7.54
C LYS A 38 -20.77 -1.67 7.23
N ALA A 39 -20.65 -0.79 6.25
CA ALA A 39 -21.69 0.13 5.83
C ALA A 39 -21.56 0.40 4.33
N THR A 40 -22.36 1.33 3.81
CA THR A 40 -22.16 1.87 2.46
C THR A 40 -20.75 2.41 2.35
N ASP A 41 -20.04 1.92 1.34
CA ASP A 41 -18.66 2.31 1.02
C ASP A 41 -17.62 2.10 2.13
N GLN A 42 -17.94 1.39 3.21
CA GLN A 42 -17.03 1.19 4.33
C GLN A 42 -16.67 -0.28 4.51
N TYR A 43 -15.37 -0.55 4.57
CA TYR A 43 -14.79 -1.88 4.67
C TYR A 43 -13.83 -1.93 5.84
N ALA A 44 -14.16 -2.73 6.87
CA ALA A 44 -13.26 -2.99 7.98
C ALA A 44 -12.15 -3.96 7.54
N VAL A 45 -10.90 -3.61 7.84
CA VAL A 45 -9.75 -4.48 7.62
C VAL A 45 -9.68 -5.49 8.76
N SER A 46 -9.48 -6.75 8.40
CA SER A 46 -9.49 -7.86 9.36
C SER A 46 -8.27 -7.80 10.27
N LYS A 47 -8.47 -8.10 11.56
CA LYS A 47 -7.41 -8.06 12.59
C LYS A 47 -6.75 -6.67 12.76
N SER A 48 -7.45 -5.60 12.37
CA SER A 48 -7.06 -4.24 12.69
C SER A 48 -8.30 -3.40 13.02
N GLU A 49 -8.08 -2.20 13.53
CA GLU A 49 -9.12 -1.21 13.82
C GLU A 49 -9.36 -0.26 12.62
N VAL A 50 -8.77 -0.57 11.47
CA VAL A 50 -8.80 0.29 10.28
C VAL A 50 -10.08 0.05 9.49
N VAL A 51 -10.74 1.14 9.11
CA VAL A 51 -11.87 1.15 8.18
C VAL A 51 -11.49 1.92 6.94
N ILE A 52 -11.56 1.25 5.79
CA ILE A 52 -11.35 1.82 4.46
C ILE A 52 -12.69 2.38 3.96
N THR A 53 -12.67 3.62 3.48
CA THR A 53 -13.80 4.24 2.78
C THR A 53 -13.52 4.29 1.29
N THR A 54 -14.46 3.79 0.50
CA THR A 54 -14.41 3.78 -0.96
C THR A 54 -15.31 4.85 -1.57
N LYS A 55 -15.21 5.07 -2.87
CA LYS A 55 -16.16 5.90 -3.64
C LYS A 55 -17.15 5.00 -4.36
N TYR A 56 -18.40 4.99 -3.92
CA TYR A 56 -19.51 4.28 -4.57
C TYR A 56 -19.22 2.79 -4.88
N CYS A 57 -18.90 2.02 -3.85
CA CYS A 57 -18.60 0.58 -3.95
C CYS A 57 -19.73 -0.26 -3.35
N HIS A 58 -20.33 -1.09 -4.20
CA HIS A 58 -21.43 -1.99 -3.84
C HIS A 58 -20.99 -3.44 -3.60
N GLU A 59 -19.68 -3.72 -3.58
CA GLU A 59 -19.19 -5.09 -3.39
C GLU A 59 -19.50 -5.60 -1.99
N TYR A 60 -20.15 -6.75 -1.90
CA TYR A 60 -20.55 -7.32 -0.63
C TYR A 60 -19.50 -8.33 -0.19
N SER A 61 -18.64 -7.92 0.75
CA SER A 61 -17.52 -8.72 1.24
C SER A 61 -17.67 -9.09 2.72
N ARG A 62 -17.37 -10.35 3.08
CA ARG A 62 -17.39 -10.87 4.46
C ARG A 62 -16.10 -11.66 4.76
N ASP A 63 -15.12 -10.98 5.34
CA ASP A 63 -13.76 -11.50 5.57
C ASP A 63 -13.17 -12.12 4.30
N GLU A 64 -13.25 -11.39 3.18
CA GLU A 64 -12.71 -11.87 1.90
C GLU A 64 -11.42 -11.14 1.57
N GLU A 65 -10.58 -11.80 0.77
CA GLU A 65 -9.35 -11.20 0.27
C GLU A 65 -9.65 -10.15 -0.80
N ALA A 66 -9.04 -8.99 -0.65
CA ALA A 66 -8.99 -7.94 -1.65
C ALA A 66 -7.53 -7.47 -1.80
N ILE A 67 -7.13 -7.16 -3.03
CA ILE A 67 -5.85 -6.51 -3.28
C ILE A 67 -6.06 -5.01 -3.13
N LEU A 68 -5.37 -4.39 -2.19
CA LEU A 68 -5.18 -2.96 -2.20
C LEU A 68 -4.07 -2.63 -3.18
N THR A 69 -4.39 -1.90 -4.24
CA THR A 69 -3.41 -1.39 -5.20
C THR A 69 -3.20 0.09 -4.97
N THR A 70 -1.95 0.48 -4.72
CA THR A 70 -1.49 1.87 -4.87
C THR A 70 -0.82 1.97 -6.23
N ARG A 71 -1.35 2.82 -7.12
CA ARG A 71 -0.70 3.08 -8.41
C ARG A 71 0.16 4.34 -8.31
N GLU A 72 1.18 4.45 -9.17
CA GLU A 72 2.07 5.61 -9.23
C GLU A 72 1.32 6.91 -9.55
N GLU A 73 2.00 8.03 -9.30
CA GLU A 73 1.59 9.43 -9.50
C GLU A 73 0.31 9.63 -10.33
N GLY A 74 -0.78 9.99 -9.65
CA GLY A 74 -2.04 10.45 -10.27
C GLY A 74 -3.12 9.39 -10.50
N ALA A 75 -2.85 8.11 -10.21
CA ALA A 75 -3.86 7.06 -10.29
C ALA A 75 -4.54 6.78 -8.93
N GLU A 76 -5.82 6.43 -8.99
CA GLU A 76 -6.67 6.18 -7.81
C GLU A 76 -6.25 4.91 -7.06
N ASN A 77 -6.18 5.00 -5.72
CA ASN A 77 -6.03 3.81 -4.85
C ASN A 77 -7.28 2.94 -5.01
N ALA A 78 -7.14 1.62 -5.04
CA ALA A 78 -8.31 0.76 -5.24
C ALA A 78 -8.23 -0.57 -4.48
N LEU A 79 -9.40 -1.06 -4.05
CA LEU A 79 -9.61 -2.45 -3.67
C LEU A 79 -10.05 -3.24 -4.89
N LEU A 80 -9.32 -4.31 -5.21
CA LEU A 80 -9.69 -5.29 -6.21
C LEU A 80 -10.14 -6.58 -5.52
N PHE A 81 -11.41 -6.93 -5.71
CA PHE A 81 -12.01 -8.13 -5.16
C PHE A 81 -11.91 -9.32 -6.11
N ALA A 82 -12.02 -10.54 -5.58
CA ALA A 82 -12.05 -11.76 -6.40
C ALA A 82 -13.23 -11.83 -7.38
N SER A 83 -14.32 -11.09 -7.11
CA SER A 83 -15.44 -10.91 -8.04
C SER A 83 -15.07 -10.16 -9.32
N GLY A 84 -13.91 -9.49 -9.34
CA GLY A 84 -13.50 -8.53 -10.36
C GLY A 84 -13.96 -7.11 -10.08
N ALA A 85 -14.72 -6.86 -9.01
CA ALA A 85 -15.07 -5.51 -8.61
C ALA A 85 -13.82 -4.71 -8.24
N GLN A 86 -13.72 -3.50 -8.79
CA GLN A 86 -12.69 -2.52 -8.47
C GLN A 86 -13.34 -1.31 -7.82
N CYS A 87 -12.90 -0.99 -6.61
CA CYS A 87 -13.47 0.08 -5.82
C CYS A 87 -12.40 1.08 -5.42
N GLU A 88 -12.53 2.32 -5.90
CA GLU A 88 -11.65 3.44 -5.56
C GLU A 88 -11.70 3.68 -4.04
N VAL A 89 -10.52 3.81 -3.42
CA VAL A 89 -10.31 4.10 -2.01
C VAL A 89 -10.02 5.58 -1.84
N ILE A 90 -10.85 6.24 -1.05
CA ILE A 90 -10.74 7.69 -0.81
C ILE A 90 -10.24 8.03 0.60
N ALA A 91 -10.37 7.11 1.56
CA ALA A 91 -9.87 7.31 2.91
C ALA A 91 -9.61 6.00 3.64
N ALA A 92 -8.74 6.05 4.65
CA ALA A 92 -8.66 5.04 5.71
C ALA A 92 -8.70 5.76 7.06
N THR A 93 -9.40 5.20 8.03
CA THR A 93 -9.56 5.77 9.38
C THR A 93 -9.40 4.68 10.43
N LYS A 94 -9.06 5.08 11.65
CA LYS A 94 -8.92 4.19 12.80
C LYS A 94 -9.77 4.72 13.95
N GLN A 95 -10.51 3.85 14.64
CA GLN A 95 -11.47 4.28 15.67
C GLN A 95 -10.84 5.11 16.79
N ASP A 96 -9.68 4.68 17.28
CA ASP A 96 -9.01 5.32 18.43
C ASP A 96 -7.99 6.40 18.03
N ASP A 97 -7.88 6.71 16.74
CA ASP A 97 -6.92 7.69 16.24
C ASP A 97 -7.53 8.55 15.12
N SER A 98 -7.98 9.75 15.51
CA SER A 98 -8.60 10.70 14.58
C SER A 98 -7.60 11.34 13.60
N LYS A 99 -6.29 11.17 13.82
CA LYS A 99 -5.26 11.71 12.93
C LYS A 99 -4.82 10.70 11.87
N PHE A 100 -5.12 9.42 12.11
CA PHE A 100 -4.79 8.34 11.20
C PHE A 100 -5.48 8.53 9.85
N ASP A 101 -4.70 8.52 8.78
CA ASP A 101 -5.20 8.72 7.43
C ASP A 101 -4.84 7.58 6.47
N LEU A 102 -5.16 7.78 5.18
CA LEU A 102 -4.85 6.81 4.14
C LEU A 102 -3.34 6.61 3.96
N LEU A 103 -2.53 7.66 4.08
CA LEU A 103 -1.09 7.56 3.91
C LEU A 103 -0.46 6.75 5.04
N ASP A 104 -0.89 6.98 6.29
CA ASP A 104 -0.46 6.22 7.46
C ASP A 104 -0.77 4.72 7.28
N PHE A 105 -1.97 4.41 6.79
CA PHE A 105 -2.35 3.04 6.48
C PHE A 105 -1.46 2.39 5.43
N LEU A 106 -1.15 3.11 4.35
CA LEU A 106 -0.29 2.61 3.28
C LEU A 106 1.15 2.39 3.75
N ILE A 107 1.69 3.29 4.58
CA ILE A 107 3.00 3.12 5.20
C ILE A 107 3.01 1.88 6.10
N GLN A 108 1.97 1.71 6.93
CA GLN A 108 1.84 0.55 7.81
C GLN A 108 1.78 -0.77 7.01
N LEU A 109 1.03 -0.79 5.90
CA LEU A 109 0.98 -1.94 4.99
C LEU A 109 2.33 -2.18 4.32
N GLY A 110 3.00 -1.14 3.85
CA GLY A 110 4.34 -1.24 3.27
C GLY A 110 5.33 -1.91 4.22
N LEU A 111 5.35 -1.49 5.49
CA LEU A 111 6.18 -2.11 6.53
C LEU A 111 5.79 -3.58 6.79
N MET A 112 4.49 -3.90 6.77
CA MET A 112 4.03 -5.29 6.91
C MET A 112 4.48 -6.17 5.75
N VAL A 113 4.42 -5.69 4.50
CA VAL A 113 4.87 -6.44 3.31
C VAL A 113 6.39 -6.63 3.30
N LEU A 114 7.16 -5.63 3.74
CA LEU A 114 8.62 -5.74 3.84
C LEU A 114 9.05 -6.78 4.88
N THR A 115 8.26 -6.97 5.94
CA THR A 115 8.57 -7.91 7.04
C THR A 115 7.99 -9.31 6.82
N LYS A 116 6.84 -9.42 6.14
CA LYS A 116 6.22 -10.68 5.72
C LYS A 116 6.27 -10.76 4.19
N GLY A 117 7.26 -11.47 3.66
CA GLY A 117 7.43 -11.67 2.22
C GLY A 117 6.11 -11.89 1.47
N ALA A 118 5.96 -11.18 0.34
CA ALA A 118 4.74 -10.98 -0.45
C ALA A 118 3.75 -12.16 -0.44
N THR A 119 2.62 -12.01 0.26
CA THR A 119 1.53 -12.98 0.21
C THR A 119 0.61 -12.65 -0.96
N GLY A 120 0.85 -13.35 -2.08
CA GLY A 120 -0.11 -14.00 -2.97
C GLY A 120 -1.32 -13.21 -3.51
N LEU A 121 -1.58 -13.40 -4.81
CA LEU A 121 -2.85 -13.05 -5.45
C LEU A 121 -4.05 -13.64 -4.67
N PRO A 122 -5.18 -12.91 -4.58
CA PRO A 122 -6.36 -13.32 -3.85
C PRO A 122 -6.89 -14.60 -4.47
N LYS A 123 -7.17 -15.61 -3.63
CA LYS A 123 -7.75 -16.86 -4.14
C LYS A 123 -9.21 -16.62 -4.49
N PRO A 124 -9.67 -17.03 -5.70
CA PRO A 124 -11.08 -16.95 -6.03
C PRO A 124 -11.89 -17.84 -5.07
N MET A 125 -12.81 -17.24 -4.32
CA MET A 125 -13.80 -17.97 -3.53
C MET A 125 -15.14 -17.95 -4.26
N MET A 126 -15.80 -19.12 -4.31
CA MET A 126 -17.13 -19.26 -4.90
C MET A 126 -18.15 -18.59 -3.99
N LYS A 127 -18.76 -17.50 -4.46
CA LYS A 127 -19.81 -16.76 -3.74
C LYS A 127 -20.99 -17.70 -3.50
N ARG A 128 -21.29 -18.02 -2.24
CA ARG A 128 -22.49 -18.80 -1.88
C ARG A 128 -23.65 -17.82 -1.76
N ASN A 129 -24.57 -17.88 -2.73
CA ASN A 129 -25.83 -17.12 -2.74
C ASN A 129 -26.65 -17.34 -1.47
#